data_AF-A0A963FCV6-F1
#
_entry.id   AF-A0A963FCV6-F1
#
_cell.length_a   1.000
_cell.length_b   1.000
_cell.length_c   1.000
_cell.angle_alpha   90.00
_cell.angle_beta   90.00
_cell.angle_gamma   90.00
#
_symmetry.space_group_name_H-M   'P 1'
#
loop_
_entity.id
_entity.type
_entity.pdbx_description
1 polymer ?
#
loop_
_entity_poly.entity_id
_entity_poly.type
_entity_poly.pdbx_seq_one_letter_code
_entity_poly.pdbx_strand_id
1 'polypeptide(L)'
;MGIEKLLDNLKDYLDKGEKKKKAHCDRIDELLAKLAEKEEKLQKKIETETDEVKKKRLNTELKIIAVQRKKGAARREELSDKCK
;
A
#
# COMPACT_ATOMS: atom_id res chain seq x y z
N MET A 1 -2.70 -10.25 10.35
CA MET A 1 -1.63 -9.23 10.17
C MET A 1 -2.27 -7.89 9.87
N GLY A 2 -1.98 -6.86 10.68
CA GLY A 2 -2.53 -5.51 10.50
C GLY A 2 -2.00 -4.82 9.25
N ILE A 3 -2.75 -3.84 8.74
CA ILE A 3 -2.34 -2.96 7.63
C ILE A 3 -1.01 -2.28 7.94
N GLU A 4 -0.78 -1.90 9.20
CA GLU A 4 0.45 -1.27 9.65
C GLU A 4 1.71 -2.11 9.35
N LYS A 5 1.66 -3.43 9.54
CA LYS A 5 2.81 -4.30 9.20
C LYS A 5 3.06 -4.39 7.68
N LEU A 6 2.01 -4.31 6.87
CA LEU A 6 2.14 -4.27 5.41
C LEU A 6 2.77 -2.94 4.97
N LEU A 7 2.38 -1.85 5.62
CA LEU A 7 2.92 -0.52 5.37
C LEU A 7 4.37 -0.39 5.84
N ASP A 8 4.70 -0.98 6.98
CA ASP A 8 6.05 -0.98 7.52
C ASP A 8 6.99 -1.83 6.67
N ASN A 9 6.54 -3.02 6.24
CA ASN A 9 7.28 -3.81 5.25
C ASN A 9 7.43 -3.05 3.94
N LEU A 10 6.36 -2.44 3.41
CA LEU A 10 6.44 -1.64 2.19
C LEU A 10 7.49 -0.54 2.38
N LYS A 11 7.45 0.21 3.48
CA LYS A 11 8.43 1.24 3.79
C LYS A 11 9.84 0.67 3.87
N ASP A 12 10.07 -0.43 4.57
CA ASP A 12 11.38 -1.08 4.70
C ASP A 12 11.92 -1.58 3.35
N TYR A 13 11.07 -2.15 2.49
CA TYR A 13 11.42 -2.53 1.12
C TYR A 13 11.67 -1.32 0.20
N LEU A 14 10.99 -0.19 0.44
CA LEU A 14 11.17 1.04 -0.34
C LEU A 14 12.40 1.85 0.11
N ASP A 15 12.75 1.77 1.39
CA ASP A 15 13.87 2.48 2.04
C ASP A 15 15.19 1.72 1.83
N LYS A 16 15.17 0.37 1.84
CA LYS A 16 16.31 -0.51 1.47
C LYS A 16 16.63 -0.52 -0.04
N GLY A 17 16.33 0.58 -0.74
CA GLY A 17 16.39 0.79 -2.19
C GLY A 17 17.77 0.70 -2.86
N GLU A 18 18.64 -0.20 -2.42
CA GLU A 18 19.99 -0.38 -2.98
C GLU A 18 20.33 -1.81 -3.40
N LYS A 19 19.50 -2.82 -3.12
CA LYS A 19 19.75 -4.17 -3.62
C LYS A 19 19.20 -4.32 -5.03
N LYS A 20 20.05 -4.03 -6.03
CA LYS A 20 19.91 -4.17 -7.50
C LYS A 20 19.31 -5.51 -8.00
N LYS A 21 18.11 -5.89 -7.58
CA LYS A 21 17.50 -7.17 -7.94
C LYS A 21 16.05 -6.94 -8.38
N LYS A 22 15.73 -7.42 -9.58
CA LYS A 22 14.38 -7.49 -10.17
C LYS A 22 13.32 -8.01 -9.18
N ALA A 23 13.69 -9.01 -8.38
CA ALA A 23 12.86 -9.58 -7.30
C ALA A 23 12.37 -8.56 -6.24
N HIS A 24 13.05 -7.42 -6.11
CA HIS A 24 12.62 -6.34 -5.21
C HIS A 24 11.46 -5.55 -5.82
N CYS A 25 11.49 -5.29 -7.12
CA CYS A 25 10.40 -4.63 -7.84
C CYS A 25 9.16 -5.52 -7.93
N ASP A 26 9.31 -6.82 -8.23
CA ASP A 26 8.20 -7.77 -8.20
C ASP A 26 7.49 -7.79 -6.83
N ARG A 27 8.26 -7.77 -5.73
CA ARG A 27 7.69 -7.71 -4.38
C ARG A 27 6.97 -6.40 -4.08
N ILE A 28 7.45 -5.28 -4.59
CA ILE A 28 6.79 -3.99 -4.45
C ILE A 28 5.47 -4.00 -5.24
N ASP A 29 5.47 -4.52 -6.47
CA ASP A 29 4.26 -4.65 -7.28
C ASP A 29 3.24 -5.60 -6.61
N GLU A 30 3.67 -6.73 -6.04
CA GLU A 30 2.80 -7.60 -5.23
C GLU A 30 2.22 -6.91 -4.00
N LEU A 31 3.02 -6.11 -3.28
CA LEU A 31 2.57 -5.35 -2.11
C LEU A 31 1.56 -4.27 -2.51
N LEU A 32 1.78 -3.58 -3.62
CA LEU A 32 0.87 -2.58 -4.18
C LEU A 32 -0.46 -3.23 -4.61
N ALA A 33 -0.41 -4.40 -5.23
CA ALA A 33 -1.61 -5.16 -5.60
C ALA A 33 -2.42 -5.55 -4.35
N LYS A 34 -1.77 -6.06 -3.29
CA LYS A 34 -2.42 -6.39 -2.02
C LYS A 34 -3.02 -5.17 -1.32
N LEU A 35 -2.38 -4.01 -1.42
CA LEU A 35 -2.91 -2.75 -0.89
C LEU A 35 -4.14 -2.30 -1.69
N ALA A 36 -4.11 -2.40 -3.02
CA ALA A 36 -5.26 -2.07 -3.87
C ALA A 36 -6.48 -2.96 -3.58
N GLU A 37 -6.28 -4.27 -3.44
CA GLU A 37 -7.36 -5.19 -3.03
C GLU A 37 -7.94 -4.84 -1.65
N LYS A 38 -7.09 -4.42 -0.71
CA LYS A 38 -7.55 -3.97 0.61
C LYS A 38 -8.30 -2.65 0.55
N GLU A 39 -7.84 -1.71 -0.26
CA GLU A 39 -8.55 -0.45 -0.55
C GLU A 39 -9.97 -0.72 -1.05
N GLU A 40 -10.12 -1.60 -2.05
CA GLU A 40 -11.44 -1.92 -2.60
C GLU A 40 -12.36 -2.59 -1.56
N LYS A 41 -11.82 -3.51 -0.75
CA LYS A 41 -12.58 -4.16 0.33
C LYS A 41 -12.99 -3.17 1.43
N LEU A 42 -12.13 -2.21 1.77
CA LEU A 42 -12.43 -1.14 2.72
C LEU A 42 -13.47 -0.18 2.16
N GLN A 43 -13.38 0.18 0.89
CA GLN A 43 -14.35 1.04 0.23
C GLN A 43 -15.74 0.41 0.21
N LYS A 44 -15.84 -0.86 -0.21
CA LYS A 44 -17.10 -1.62 -0.14
C LYS A 44 -17.66 -1.69 1.28
N LYS A 45 -16.81 -1.89 2.29
CA LYS A 45 -17.23 -1.85 3.69
C LYS A 45 -17.77 -0.48 4.10
N ILE A 46 -17.13 0.62 3.70
CA ILE A 46 -17.56 1.99 3.98
C ILE A 46 -18.94 2.28 3.36
N GLU A 47 -19.20 1.76 2.16
CA GLU A 47 -20.48 1.93 1.47
C GLU A 47 -21.63 1.21 2.20
N THR A 48 -21.35 0.04 2.76
CA THR A 48 -22.34 -0.75 3.52
C THR A 48 -22.42 -0.39 5.01
N GLU A 49 -21.48 0.38 5.55
CA GLU A 49 -21.42 0.71 6.97
C GLU A 49 -22.30 1.92 7.29
N THR A 50 -23.33 1.67 8.11
CA THR A 50 -24.31 2.69 8.54
C THR A 50 -23.84 3.45 9.77
N ASP A 51 -22.90 2.88 10.55
CA ASP A 51 -22.34 3.51 11.75
C ASP A 51 -21.33 4.59 11.37
N GLU A 52 -21.64 5.86 11.69
CA GLU A 52 -20.79 7.00 11.33
C GLU A 52 -19.39 6.96 11.98
N VAL A 53 -19.27 6.41 13.19
CA VAL A 53 -17.99 6.33 13.91
C VAL A 53 -17.08 5.31 13.24
N LYS A 54 -17.61 4.13 12.92
CA LYS A 54 -16.90 3.10 12.15
C LYS A 54 -16.60 3.58 10.74
N LYS A 55 -17.54 4.24 10.08
CA LYS A 55 -17.35 4.82 8.75
C LYS A 55 -16.21 5.85 8.72
N LYS A 56 -16.10 6.70 9.75
CA LYS A 56 -14.96 7.62 9.92
C LYS A 56 -13.63 6.90 10.13
N ARG A 57 -13.60 5.85 10.98
CA ARG A 57 -12.39 5.04 11.18
C ARG A 57 -11.93 4.35 9.89
N LEU A 58 -12.87 3.70 9.19
CA LEU A 58 -12.60 3.03 7.91
C LEU A 58 -12.12 4.02 6.84
N ASN A 59 -12.68 5.22 6.78
CA ASN A 59 -12.20 6.28 5.88
C ASN A 59 -10.78 6.74 6.20
N THR A 60 -10.44 6.89 7.49
CA THR A 60 -9.07 7.21 7.90
C THR A 60 -8.11 6.10 7.48
N GLU A 61 -8.50 4.85 7.69
CA GLU A 61 -7.70 3.68 7.31
C GLU A 61 -7.50 3.60 5.79
N LEU A 62 -8.56 3.87 5.01
CA LEU A 62 -8.51 3.97 3.55
C LEU A 62 -7.56 5.09 3.09
N LYS A 63 -7.63 6.28 3.71
CA LYS A 63 -6.70 7.39 3.39
C LYS A 63 -5.25 7.01 3.67
N ILE A 64 -4.98 6.34 4.79
CA ILE A 64 -3.62 5.87 5.12
C ILE A 64 -3.12 4.92 4.04
N ILE A 65 -3.94 3.95 3.62
CA ILE A 65 -3.57 3.02 2.55
C ILE A 65 -3.35 3.75 1.23
N ALA A 66 -4.24 4.66 0.83
CA ALA A 66 -4.13 5.41 -0.41
C ALA A 66 -2.84 6.25 -0.46
N VAL A 67 -2.48 6.93 0.64
CA VAL A 67 -1.22 7.69 0.74
C VAL A 67 -0.02 6.77 0.60
N GLN A 68 -0.06 5.60 1.23
CA GLN A 68 1.04 4.65 1.18
C GLN A 68 1.18 3.98 -0.18
N ARG A 69 0.06 3.66 -0.83
CA ARG A 69 0.05 3.17 -2.21
C ARG A 69 0.64 4.20 -3.16
N LYS A 70 0.27 5.48 -3.01
CA LYS A 70 0.84 6.58 -3.81
C LYS A 70 2.34 6.74 -3.59
N LYS A 71 2.80 6.65 -2.33
CA LYS A 71 4.25 6.66 -2.01
C LYS A 71 4.98 5.47 -2.62
N GLY A 72 4.41 4.26 -2.51
CA GLY A 72 4.99 3.06 -3.11
C GLY A 72 5.03 3.09 -4.63
N ALA A 73 3.98 3.62 -5.28
CA ALA A 73 3.94 3.81 -6.72
C ALA A 73 4.99 4.83 -7.19
N ALA A 74 5.10 5.99 -6.53
CA ALA A 74 6.12 7.00 -6.84
C ALA A 74 7.53 6.42 -6.70
N ARG A 75 7.78 5.67 -5.61
CA ARG A 75 9.09 5.06 -5.38
C ARG A 75 9.39 3.92 -6.35
N ARG A 76 8.36 3.17 -6.78
CA ARG A 76 8.47 2.14 -7.84
C ARG A 76 8.80 2.78 -9.19
N GLU A 77 8.24 3.95 -9.48
CA GLU A 77 8.60 4.75 -10.66
C GLU A 77 10.07 5.22 -10.60
N GLU A 78 10.53 5.74 -9.44
CA GLU A 78 11.95 6.07 -9.26
C GLU A 78 12.89 4.85 -9.34
N LEU A 79 12.42 3.67 -8.92
CA LEU A 79 13.15 2.41 -8.99
C LEU A 79 13.02 1.71 -10.35
N SER A 80 12.11 2.16 -11.23
CA SER A 80 11.88 1.60 -12.56
C SER A 80 13.17 1.58 -13.38
N ASP A 81 13.94 2.67 -13.33
CA ASP A 81 15.25 2.77 -13.99
C ASP A 81 16.31 1.84 -13.40
N LYS A 82 16.17 1.45 -12.12
CA LYS A 82 17.09 0.56 -11.41
C LYS A 82 16.68 -0.92 -11.46
N CYS A 83 15.48 -1.21 -11.96
CA CYS A 83 14.93 -2.56 -12.08
C CYS A 83 15.02 -3.14 -13.52
N LYS A 84 15.74 -2.46 -14.42
CA LYS A 84 16.15 -2.99 -15.73
C LYS A 84 17.27 -4.02 -15.60
#